data_AF-A0A2N1J7X8-F1
#
_entry.id   AF-A0A2N1J7X8-F1
#
_cell.length_a   1.000
_cell.length_b   1.000
_cell.length_c   1.000
_cell.angle_alpha   90.00
_cell.angle_beta   90.00
_cell.angle_gamma   90.00
#
_symmetry.space_group_name_H-M   'P 1'
#
loop_
_entity.id
_entity.type
_entity.pdbx_description
1 polymer ?
#
loop_
_entity_poly.entity_id
_entity_poly.type
_entity_poly.pdbx_seq_one_letter_code
_entity_poly.pdbx_strand_id
1 'polypeptide(L)'
;MFASLARWSRTTYRGARGSGPGRSGKTDARSSPASRPTDVAAAHAGHTFKRAQRGLYDGKILQFGNSIPNSRHKTGRRWVPNVQSKSLWSETLQAWISTRVAASALRSIEKHGGLDQYLAKTKGTHLGDFGRTLRERVARALRGKRIGE
;
A
#
# COMPACT_ATOMS: atom_id res chain seq x y z
N MET A 1 16.71 -36.99 -49.06
CA MET A 1 16.60 -35.52 -49.04
C MET A 1 15.21 -35.13 -48.55
N PHE A 2 14.97 -35.12 -47.23
CA PHE A 2 13.95 -34.28 -46.57
C PHE A 2 14.42 -34.10 -45.12
N ALA A 3 14.61 -32.84 -44.73
CA ALA A 3 15.27 -32.45 -43.50
C ALA A 3 14.39 -32.72 -42.27
N SER A 4 15.03 -33.20 -41.21
CA SER A 4 14.51 -33.39 -39.87
C SER A 4 14.03 -32.08 -39.24
N LEU A 5 12.75 -31.96 -38.91
CA LEU A 5 12.28 -30.97 -37.93
C LEU A 5 12.41 -31.57 -36.53
N ALA A 6 13.60 -31.37 -35.95
CA ALA A 6 13.79 -31.55 -34.52
C ALA A 6 12.87 -30.58 -33.77
N ARG A 7 11.87 -31.14 -33.08
CA ARG A 7 10.96 -30.40 -32.20
C ARG A 7 11.74 -29.86 -31.00
N TRP A 8 12.30 -28.66 -31.12
CA TRP A 8 12.87 -27.94 -29.98
C TRP A 8 11.73 -27.51 -29.04
N SER A 9 11.66 -28.16 -27.88
CA SER A 9 10.87 -27.70 -26.75
C SER A 9 11.33 -26.30 -26.36
N ARG A 10 10.39 -25.35 -26.35
CA ARG A 10 10.59 -23.94 -26.03
C ARG A 10 10.69 -23.76 -24.51
N THR A 11 11.74 -24.29 -23.92
CA THR A 11 12.06 -24.10 -22.49
C THR A 11 13.47 -23.53 -22.31
N THR A 12 13.77 -22.40 -22.95
CA THR A 12 14.84 -21.51 -22.49
C THR A 12 14.54 -20.07 -22.93
N TYR A 13 13.88 -19.29 -22.09
CA TYR A 13 13.96 -17.83 -22.20
C TYR A 13 15.34 -17.42 -21.69
N ARG A 14 16.27 -17.20 -22.62
CA ARG A 14 17.58 -16.60 -22.38
C ARG A 14 17.40 -15.08 -22.44
N GLY A 15 17.04 -14.48 -21.32
CA GLY A 15 16.89 -13.03 -21.20
C GLY A 15 17.21 -12.56 -19.78
N ALA A 16 18.41 -11.99 -19.61
CA ALA A 16 18.92 -11.27 -18.44
C ALA A 16 18.99 -12.03 -17.08
N ARG A 17 20.14 -11.87 -16.40
CA ARG A 17 20.38 -12.37 -15.05
C ARG A 17 19.29 -11.89 -14.08
N GLY A 18 18.60 -12.83 -13.41
CA GLY A 18 17.80 -12.53 -12.20
C GLY A 18 16.33 -12.92 -12.23
N SER A 19 15.79 -13.52 -13.29
CA SER A 19 14.39 -13.94 -13.35
C SER A 19 14.21 -15.41 -12.96
N GLY A 20 14.46 -15.71 -11.69
CA GLY A 20 13.95 -16.91 -11.01
C GLY A 20 13.13 -16.49 -9.80
N PRO A 21 12.29 -17.36 -9.21
CA PRO A 21 11.63 -17.13 -7.94
C PRO A 21 12.68 -17.25 -6.81
N GLY A 22 13.60 -16.29 -6.80
CA GLY A 22 14.71 -16.17 -5.87
C GLY A 22 14.76 -14.70 -5.48
N ARG A 23 14.39 -14.43 -4.24
CA ARG A 23 14.46 -13.13 -3.58
C ARG A 23 15.89 -12.57 -3.72
N SER A 24 16.12 -11.72 -4.71
CA SER A 24 17.43 -11.07 -4.90
C SER A 24 17.58 -9.95 -3.88
N GLY A 25 18.36 -10.19 -2.83
CA GLY A 25 18.70 -9.17 -1.83
C GLY A 25 19.50 -7.98 -2.40
N LYS A 26 19.92 -8.02 -3.67
CA LYS A 26 20.66 -6.93 -4.33
C LYS A 26 19.77 -5.94 -5.08
N THR A 27 18.51 -6.29 -5.38
CA THR A 27 17.59 -5.40 -6.12
C THR A 27 16.83 -4.44 -5.20
N ASP A 28 16.77 -4.66 -3.89
CA ASP A 28 16.01 -3.80 -2.97
C ASP A 28 16.71 -2.48 -2.63
N ALA A 29 18.04 -2.41 -2.78
CA ALA A 29 18.84 -1.22 -2.48
C ALA A 29 19.00 -0.26 -3.68
N ARG A 30 18.82 -0.75 -4.92
CA ARG A 30 18.91 0.06 -6.15
C ARG A 30 17.58 0.25 -6.89
N SER A 31 16.51 -0.39 -6.42
CA SER A 31 15.17 -0.13 -6.95
C SER A 31 14.80 1.31 -6.63
N SER A 32 14.47 2.11 -7.67
CA SER A 32 13.88 3.43 -7.46
C SER A 32 12.65 3.28 -6.56
N PRO A 33 12.31 4.26 -5.70
CA PRO A 33 11.11 4.17 -4.87
C PRO A 33 9.83 3.81 -5.66
N ALA A 34 9.76 4.23 -6.93
CA ALA A 34 8.68 3.91 -7.86
C ALA A 34 8.63 2.45 -8.34
N SER A 35 9.69 1.66 -8.14
CA SER A 35 9.73 0.23 -8.54
C SER A 35 9.34 -0.73 -7.41
N ARG A 36 9.09 -0.23 -6.20
CA ARG A 36 8.58 -1.06 -5.10
C ARG A 36 7.09 -1.36 -5.30
N PRO A 37 6.67 -2.63 -5.35
CA PRO A 37 5.27 -2.99 -5.64
C PRO A 37 4.29 -2.42 -4.60
N THR A 38 4.73 -2.25 -3.35
CA THR A 38 3.93 -1.64 -2.28
C THR A 38 3.71 -0.15 -2.49
N ASP A 39 4.73 0.58 -2.94
CA ASP A 39 4.67 2.03 -3.15
C ASP A 39 3.83 2.34 -4.40
N VAL A 40 3.95 1.50 -5.44
CA VAL A 40 3.10 1.51 -6.63
C VAL A 40 1.64 1.26 -6.27
N ALA A 41 1.35 0.22 -5.47
CA ALA A 41 -0.01 -0.06 -5.01
C ALA A 41 -0.60 1.12 -4.20
N ALA A 42 0.20 1.72 -3.31
CA ALA A 42 -0.23 2.88 -2.53
C ALA A 42 -0.48 4.12 -3.41
N ALA A 43 0.36 4.38 -4.41
CA ALA A 43 0.16 5.48 -5.36
C ALA A 43 -1.10 5.27 -6.24
N HIS A 44 -1.38 4.03 -6.65
CA HIS A 44 -2.60 3.70 -7.38
C HIS A 44 -3.86 3.92 -6.55
N ALA A 45 -3.79 3.86 -5.23
CA ALA A 45 -4.93 4.11 -4.35
C ALA A 45 -5.61 5.46 -4.61
N GLY A 46 -4.85 6.49 -5.00
CA GLY A 46 -5.37 7.81 -5.36
C GLY A 46 -6.26 7.81 -6.61
N HIS A 47 -5.90 6.99 -7.59
CA HIS A 47 -6.54 6.99 -8.91
C HIS A 47 -7.69 5.99 -8.99
N THR A 48 -7.46 4.75 -8.54
CA THR A 48 -8.41 3.64 -8.71
C THR A 48 -9.37 3.49 -7.52
N PHE A 49 -8.94 3.85 -6.30
CA PHE A 49 -9.72 3.69 -5.08
C PHE A 49 -9.87 5.01 -4.31
N LYS A 50 -10.63 5.97 -4.88
CA LYS A 50 -10.86 7.31 -4.30
C LYS A 50 -11.32 7.31 -2.84
N ARG A 51 -12.02 6.26 -2.38
CA ARG A 51 -12.43 6.12 -0.97
C ARG A 51 -11.21 6.05 -0.03
N ALA A 52 -10.10 5.46 -0.46
CA ALA A 52 -8.88 5.38 0.34
C ALA A 52 -8.26 6.75 0.63
N GLN A 53 -8.54 7.77 -0.19
CA GLN A 53 -8.03 9.13 0.04
C GLN A 53 -8.71 9.85 1.20
N ARG A 54 -9.91 9.42 1.60
CA ARG A 54 -10.73 10.08 2.65
C ARG A 54 -10.49 9.54 4.06
N GLY A 55 -9.62 8.55 4.22
CA GLY A 55 -9.37 7.90 5.51
C GLY A 55 -7.98 7.26 5.55
N LEU A 56 -7.75 6.41 6.54
CA LEU A 56 -6.44 5.77 6.74
C LEU A 56 -6.49 4.31 6.28
N TYR A 57 -5.91 4.04 5.11
CA TYR A 57 -5.95 2.73 4.45
C TYR A 57 -4.60 2.00 4.39
N ASP A 58 -3.52 2.63 4.86
CA ASP A 58 -2.16 2.07 4.88
C ASP A 58 -1.71 1.57 3.49
N GLY A 59 -2.06 2.32 2.44
CA GLY A 59 -1.79 1.97 1.03
C GLY A 59 -2.56 0.76 0.49
N LYS A 60 -3.55 0.23 1.22
CA LYS A 60 -4.39 -0.86 0.71
C LYS A 60 -5.34 -0.36 -0.39
N ILE A 61 -5.37 -1.10 -1.49
CA ILE A 61 -6.26 -0.88 -2.63
C ILE A 61 -7.23 -2.04 -2.82
N LEU A 62 -8.22 -1.85 -3.71
CA LEU A 62 -9.06 -2.96 -4.18
C LEU A 62 -8.21 -3.89 -5.02
N GLN A 63 -8.42 -5.18 -4.82
CA GLN A 63 -7.93 -6.20 -5.74
C GLN A 63 -9.10 -6.69 -6.59
N PHE A 64 -8.87 -6.87 -7.88
CA PHE A 64 -9.84 -7.41 -8.83
C PHE A 64 -9.37 -8.78 -9.33
N GLY A 65 -10.31 -9.67 -9.64
CA GLY A 65 -10.01 -11.00 -10.16
C GLY A 65 -11.28 -11.82 -10.35
N ASN A 66 -11.15 -13.15 -10.39
CA ASN A 66 -12.27 -14.04 -10.67
C ASN A 66 -12.53 -15.01 -9.51
N SER A 67 -13.81 -15.33 -9.29
CA SER A 67 -14.20 -16.55 -8.58
C SER A 67 -14.08 -17.72 -9.55
N ILE A 68 -13.45 -18.80 -9.12
CA ILE A 68 -13.17 -19.99 -9.95
C ILE A 68 -13.88 -21.18 -9.29
N PRO A 69 -15.04 -21.62 -9.81
CA PRO A 69 -15.69 -22.84 -9.36
C PRO A 69 -15.02 -24.08 -9.99
N ASN A 70 -15.41 -25.28 -9.54
CA ASN A 70 -14.92 -26.55 -10.11
C ASN A 70 -15.22 -26.70 -11.61
N SER A 71 -16.36 -26.17 -12.08
CA SER A 71 -16.71 -26.12 -13.50
C SER A 71 -15.83 -25.17 -14.32
N ARG A 72 -14.94 -24.39 -13.67
CA ARG A 72 -14.04 -23.39 -14.26
C ARG A 72 -14.73 -22.25 -15.03
N HIS A 73 -16.04 -22.10 -14.91
CA HIS A 73 -16.75 -20.91 -15.39
C HIS A 73 -16.45 -19.72 -14.48
N LYS A 74 -15.53 -18.85 -14.92
CA LYS A 74 -15.01 -17.72 -14.14
C LYS A 74 -16.06 -16.61 -14.03
N THR A 75 -16.25 -16.08 -12.82
CA THR A 75 -17.08 -14.89 -12.58
C THR A 75 -16.25 -13.78 -11.95
N GLY A 76 -16.47 -12.53 -12.38
CA GLY A 76 -15.73 -11.39 -11.84
C GLY A 76 -16.02 -11.14 -10.36
N ARG A 77 -14.99 -10.87 -9.57
CA ARG A 77 -15.10 -10.48 -8.16
C ARG A 77 -14.08 -9.41 -7.78
N ARG A 78 -14.30 -8.76 -6.65
CA ARG A 78 -13.36 -7.83 -6.02
C ARG A 78 -13.13 -8.20 -4.57
N TRP A 79 -11.92 -7.94 -4.08
CA TRP A 79 -11.56 -8.05 -2.67
C TRP A 79 -11.34 -6.64 -2.12
N VAL A 80 -12.10 -6.31 -1.08
CA VAL A 80 -12.06 -5.01 -0.42
C VAL A 80 -11.32 -5.12 0.92
N PRO A 81 -10.59 -4.07 1.34
CA PRO A 81 -10.00 -4.04 2.67
C PRO A 81 -11.10 -4.02 3.75
N ASN A 82 -10.80 -4.59 4.92
CA ASN A 82 -11.65 -4.48 6.10
C ASN A 82 -11.53 -3.07 6.69
N VAL A 83 -12.59 -2.26 6.58
CA VAL A 83 -12.60 -0.85 7.00
C VAL A 83 -13.64 -0.64 8.09
N GLN A 84 -13.21 0.01 9.18
CA GLN A 84 -14.04 0.33 10.34
C GLN A 84 -14.12 1.84 10.57
N SER A 85 -15.20 2.32 11.18
CA SER A 85 -15.28 3.72 11.65
C SER A 85 -14.72 3.76 13.06
N LYS A 86 -13.66 4.54 13.29
CA LYS A 86 -13.00 4.62 14.60
C LYS A 86 -12.59 6.07 14.89
N SER A 87 -12.66 6.42 16.17
CA SER A 87 -12.14 7.68 16.71
C SER A 87 -10.78 7.39 17.34
N LEU A 88 -9.76 8.13 16.91
CA LEU A 88 -8.39 7.98 17.38
C LEU A 88 -7.98 9.24 18.12
N TRP A 89 -7.34 9.10 19.28
CA TRP A 89 -6.82 10.23 20.03
C TRP A 89 -5.53 10.74 19.40
N SER A 90 -5.41 12.06 19.26
CA SER A 90 -4.16 12.75 18.89
C SER A 90 -3.66 13.55 20.07
N GLU A 91 -2.49 13.20 20.59
CA GLU A 91 -1.85 13.88 21.73
C GLU A 91 -1.40 15.29 21.36
N THR A 92 -0.93 15.46 20.12
CA THR A 92 -0.46 16.77 19.65
C THR A 92 -1.62 17.76 19.58
N LEU A 93 -2.74 17.33 18.99
CA LEU A 93 -3.92 18.16 18.75
C LEU A 93 -4.89 18.21 19.93
N GLN A 94 -4.71 17.32 20.93
CA GLN A 94 -5.61 17.18 22.10
C GLN A 94 -7.08 16.99 21.68
N ALA A 95 -7.30 16.19 20.64
CA ALA A 95 -8.62 16.00 20.04
C ALA A 95 -8.81 14.57 19.53
N TRP A 96 -10.08 14.13 19.54
CA TRP A 96 -10.50 12.88 18.91
C TRP A 96 -10.71 13.07 17.41
N ILE A 97 -10.13 12.17 16.62
CA ILE A 97 -10.17 12.21 15.16
C ILE A 97 -10.97 11.00 14.65
N SER A 98 -12.21 11.26 14.26
CA SER A 98 -13.15 10.24 13.75
C SER A 98 -12.94 10.01 12.26
N THR A 99 -12.51 8.81 11.87
CA THR A 99 -12.21 8.48 10.46
C THR A 99 -12.53 7.02 10.12
N ARG A 100 -12.55 6.73 8.81
CA ARG A 100 -12.58 5.36 8.30
C ARG A 100 -11.15 4.82 8.26
N VAL A 101 -10.91 3.74 8.98
CA VAL A 101 -9.58 3.14 9.16
C VAL A 101 -9.61 1.69 8.73
N ALA A 102 -8.66 1.28 7.91
CA ALA A 102 -8.46 -0.12 7.56
C ALA A 102 -7.86 -0.89 8.76
N ALA A 103 -8.21 -2.16 8.92
CA ALA A 103 -7.67 -2.98 10.02
C ALA A 103 -6.12 -3.08 9.99
N SER A 104 -5.50 -3.00 8.81
CA SER A 104 -4.04 -2.91 8.69
C SER A 104 -3.49 -1.61 9.26
N ALA A 105 -4.16 -0.48 8.97
CA ALA A 105 -3.77 0.82 9.51
C ALA A 105 -3.91 0.85 11.04
N LEU A 106 -4.96 0.28 11.61
CA LEU A 106 -5.11 0.14 13.08
C LEU A 106 -3.93 -0.60 13.70
N ARG A 107 -3.53 -1.73 13.11
CA ARG A 107 -2.35 -2.50 13.57
C ARG A 107 -1.06 -1.70 13.46
N SER A 108 -0.89 -0.95 12.36
CA SER A 108 0.28 -0.07 12.17
C SER A 108 0.29 1.07 13.18
N ILE A 109 -0.86 1.66 13.50
CA ILE A 109 -1.01 2.71 14.53
C ILE A 109 -0.57 2.20 15.90
N GLU A 110 -1.07 1.02 16.30
CA GLU A 110 -0.69 0.37 17.55
C GLU A 110 0.82 0.07 17.59
N LYS A 111 1.36 -0.50 16.51
CA LYS A 111 2.80 -0.80 16.38
C LYS A 111 3.68 0.44 16.52
N HIS A 112 3.22 1.59 16.03
CA HIS A 112 3.99 2.84 16.12
C HIS A 112 3.81 3.58 17.45
N GLY A 113 2.87 3.14 18.30
CA GLY A 113 2.59 3.76 19.60
C GLY A 113 1.66 4.96 19.52
N GLY A 114 0.71 4.98 18.57
CA GLY A 114 -0.31 6.02 18.48
C GLY A 114 -0.46 6.68 17.11
N LEU A 115 -1.49 7.52 16.97
CA LEU A 115 -1.85 8.13 15.69
C LEU A 115 -0.76 9.09 15.20
N ASP A 116 -0.25 9.95 16.06
CA ASP A 116 0.72 10.99 15.68
C ASP A 116 2.05 10.36 15.22
N GLN A 117 2.49 9.31 15.91
CA GLN A 117 3.69 8.55 15.54
C GLN A 117 3.52 7.78 14.23
N TYR A 118 2.34 7.19 14.01
CA TYR A 118 2.01 6.58 12.73
C TYR A 118 2.04 7.62 11.60
N LEU A 119 1.46 8.80 11.81
CA LEU A 119 1.49 9.87 10.82
C LEU A 119 2.92 10.33 10.55
N ALA A 120 3.79 10.43 11.54
CA ALA A 120 5.19 10.83 11.33
C ALA A 120 6.02 9.77 10.57
N LYS A 121 5.87 8.49 10.92
CA LYS A 121 6.73 7.40 10.39
C LYS A 121 6.27 6.82 9.06
N THR A 122 4.96 6.84 8.78
CA THR A 122 4.41 6.22 7.57
C THR A 122 4.84 6.98 6.31
N LYS A 123 4.91 6.33 5.16
CA LYS A 123 5.20 7.04 3.90
C LYS A 123 3.98 7.86 3.46
N GLY A 124 4.22 9.02 2.83
CA GLY A 124 3.13 9.89 2.35
C GLY A 124 2.18 9.22 1.35
N THR A 125 2.68 8.27 0.55
CA THR A 125 1.89 7.47 -0.40
C THR A 125 0.85 6.58 0.28
N HIS A 126 1.14 6.06 1.49
CA HIS A 126 0.25 5.16 2.22
C HIS A 126 -0.84 5.88 3.01
N LEU A 127 -0.65 7.18 3.30
CA LEU A 127 -1.57 7.98 4.10
C LEU A 127 -2.80 8.51 3.32
N GLY A 128 -2.70 8.61 2.00
CA GLY A 128 -3.70 9.30 1.18
C GLY A 128 -3.81 10.81 1.48
N ASP A 129 -4.75 11.49 0.84
CA ASP A 129 -4.97 12.94 0.99
C ASP A 129 -5.35 13.33 2.43
N PHE A 130 -6.29 12.61 3.02
CA PHE A 130 -6.73 12.83 4.39
C PHE A 130 -5.56 12.68 5.38
N GLY A 131 -4.79 11.59 5.29
CA GLY A 131 -3.67 11.38 6.20
C GLY A 131 -2.54 12.41 6.00
N ARG A 132 -2.29 12.84 4.77
CA ARG A 132 -1.30 13.90 4.48
C ARG A 132 -1.71 15.25 5.07
N THR A 133 -2.95 15.68 4.84
CA THR A 133 -3.47 16.92 5.43
C THR A 133 -3.48 16.86 6.96
N LEU A 134 -3.83 15.70 7.54
CA LEU A 134 -3.77 15.51 8.99
C LEU A 134 -2.34 15.59 9.52
N ARG A 135 -1.37 14.98 8.83
CA ARG A 135 0.06 15.10 9.18
C ARG A 135 0.53 16.55 9.16
N GLU A 136 0.13 17.32 8.16
CA GLU A 136 0.48 18.75 8.07
C GLU A 136 -0.12 19.55 9.23
N ARG A 137 -1.37 19.27 9.62
CA ARG A 137 -2.01 19.87 10.80
C ARG A 137 -1.25 19.55 12.08
N VAL A 138 -0.86 18.29 12.28
CA VAL A 138 -0.04 17.86 13.43
C VAL A 138 1.32 18.56 13.42
N ALA A 139 2.00 18.60 12.27
CA ALA A 139 3.29 19.26 12.14
C ALA A 139 3.21 20.78 12.42
N ARG A 140 2.14 21.44 11.99
CA ARG A 140 1.88 22.86 12.29
C ARG A 140 1.68 23.07 13.79
N ALA A 141 0.88 22.23 14.43
CA ALA A 141 0.64 22.31 15.87
C ALA A 141 1.94 22.10 16.68
N LEU A 142 2.77 21.13 16.29
CA LEU A 142 4.09 20.92 16.90
C LEU A 142 5.00 22.15 16.74
N ARG A 143 5.03 22.78 15.56
CA ARG A 143 5.79 24.01 15.34
C ARG A 143 5.31 25.14 16.24
N GLY A 144 4.00 25.31 16.38
CA GLY A 144 3.41 26.34 17.26
C GLY A 144 3.81 26.15 18.72
N LYS A 145 3.74 24.92 19.24
CA LYS A 145 4.17 24.60 20.62
C LYS A 145 5.65 24.94 20.85
N ARG A 146 6.52 24.63 19.89
CA ARG A 146 7.97 24.90 19.98
C ARG A 146 8.35 26.39 19.92
N ILE A 147 7.46 27.26 19.44
CA ILE A 147 7.70 28.71 19.35
C ILE A 147 7.13 29.43 20.58
N GLY A 148 6.09 28.86 21.21
CA GLY A 148 5.44 29.42 22.40
C GLY A 148 6.01 28.95 23.74
N GLU A 149 6.97 28.01 23.72
CA GLU A 149 7.90 27.71 24.82
C GLU A 149 9.11 28.65 24.75
#